data_AF-A0A2T9ZTA8-F1
#
_entry.id   AF-A0A2T9ZTA8-F1
#
_cell.length_a   1.000
_cell.length_b   1.000
_cell.length_c   1.000
_cell.angle_alpha   90.00
_cell.angle_beta   90.00
_cell.angle_gamma   90.00
#
_symmetry.space_group_name_H-M   'P 1'
#
loop_
_entity.id
_entity.type
_entity.pdbx_description
1 polymer ?
#
loop_
_entity_poly.entity_id
_entity_poly.type
_entity_poly.pdbx_seq_one_letter_code
_entity_poly.pdbx_strand_id
1 'polypeptide(L)'
;MKRVLILWIPILLSLLLMAGCSSTPTGDQAGAEVSEQSTGADGSAAGASTSAASQGGEWQGDPLENPNSLLATRVIYFDFDQSTVRSEYLDVIQAHADYLAANPQAVVRLEGHADEKGTREYNLG
;
A
#
# COMPACT_ATOMS: atom_id res chain seq x y z
N MET A 1 11.54 -2.84 -57.97
CA MET A 1 12.37 -2.54 -56.78
C MET A 1 11.84 -1.35 -55.96
N LYS A 2 11.50 -0.20 -56.57
CA LYS A 2 11.02 1.00 -55.84
C LYS A 2 9.66 0.83 -55.10
N ARG A 3 8.79 -0.05 -55.60
CA ARG A 3 7.47 -0.35 -54.97
C ARG A 3 7.56 -1.22 -53.72
N VAL A 4 8.59 -2.08 -53.62
CA VAL A 4 8.88 -2.85 -52.41
C VAL A 4 9.45 -1.91 -51.35
N LEU A 5 10.31 -0.96 -51.73
CA LEU A 5 10.85 0.04 -50.80
C LEU A 5 9.76 0.91 -50.14
N ILE A 6 8.70 1.28 -50.88
CA ILE A 6 7.60 2.14 -50.39
C ILE A 6 6.72 1.43 -49.33
N LEU A 7 6.58 0.11 -49.40
CA LEU A 7 5.80 -0.67 -48.42
C LEU A 7 6.50 -0.83 -47.06
N TRP A 8 7.81 -0.60 -47.01
CA TRP A 8 8.60 -0.74 -45.77
C TRP A 8 8.75 0.58 -45.02
N ILE A 9 8.47 1.72 -45.67
CA ILE A 9 8.51 3.06 -45.05
C ILE A 9 7.57 3.18 -43.84
N PRO A 10 6.29 2.74 -43.87
CA PRO A 10 5.43 2.85 -42.69
C PRO A 10 5.83 1.89 -41.55
N ILE A 11 6.46 0.76 -41.89
CA ILE A 11 6.93 -0.24 -40.90
C ILE A 11 8.16 0.30 -40.15
N LEU A 12 9.08 0.97 -40.85
CA LEU A 12 10.28 1.56 -40.26
C LEU A 12 9.96 2.83 -39.44
N LEU A 13 8.93 3.59 -39.82
CA LEU A 13 8.48 4.78 -39.09
C LEU A 13 7.77 4.43 -37.78
N SER A 14 7.11 3.26 -37.71
CA SER A 14 6.41 2.79 -36.51
C SER A 14 7.36 2.30 -35.40
N LEU A 15 8.59 1.91 -35.74
CA LEU A 15 9.60 1.45 -34.76
C LEU A 15 10.31 2.59 -34.01
N LEU A 16 10.18 3.84 -34.46
CA LEU A 16 10.92 4.98 -33.91
C LEU A 16 10.20 5.69 -32.74
N LEU A 17 8.99 5.24 -32.38
CA LEU A 17 8.14 5.89 -31.37
C LEU A 17 8.22 5.26 -29.97
N MET A 18 9.14 4.33 -29.73
CA MET A 18 9.38 3.73 -28.40
C MET A 18 10.77 4.09 -27.86
N ALA A 19 10.98 5.37 -27.61
CA ALA A 19 12.08 5.87 -26.78
C ALA A 19 11.49 6.63 -25.58
N GLY A 20 10.99 5.89 -24.59
CA GLY A 20 10.67 6.43 -23.27
C GLY A 20 11.93 6.43 -22.39
N CYS A 21 12.38 7.60 -21.96
CA CYS A 21 13.45 7.73 -20.97
C CYS A 21 12.86 7.63 -19.54
N SER A 22 13.24 6.58 -18.82
CA SER A 22 13.15 6.50 -17.37
C SER A 22 14.43 7.09 -16.78
N SER A 23 14.33 8.05 -15.87
CA SER A 23 15.48 8.58 -15.13
C SER A 23 15.41 8.12 -13.67
N THR A 24 16.39 7.31 -13.27
CA THR A 24 16.70 7.00 -11.87
C THR A 24 18.16 7.40 -11.66
N PRO A 25 18.49 8.15 -10.59
CA PRO A 25 19.88 8.49 -10.30
C PRO A 25 20.56 7.25 -9.68
N THR A 26 21.55 6.70 -10.37
CA THR A 26 22.48 5.73 -9.77
C THR A 26 23.55 6.53 -9.04
N GLY A 27 23.40 6.63 -7.72
CA GLY A 27 24.44 7.09 -6.82
C GLY A 27 25.56 6.07 -6.69
N ASP A 28 26.77 6.59 -6.58
CA ASP A 28 28.03 5.88 -6.36
C ASP A 28 27.95 4.80 -5.27
N GLN A 29 28.47 3.61 -5.59
CA GLN A 29 28.86 2.57 -4.64
C GLN A 29 30.10 1.86 -5.15
N ALA A 30 31.26 2.16 -4.56
CA ALA A 30 32.42 1.28 -4.38
C ALA A 30 33.55 2.12 -3.75
N GLY A 31 34.17 1.78 -2.62
CA GLY A 31 34.04 0.60 -1.78
C GLY A 31 34.68 0.88 -0.42
N ALA A 32 34.21 0.16 0.59
CA ALA A 32 34.81 0.11 1.91
C ALA A 32 36.07 -0.77 1.88
N GLU A 33 37.13 -0.30 2.52
CA GLU A 33 38.23 -1.12 3.04
C GLU A 33 38.11 -1.20 4.56
N VAL A 34 38.32 -2.41 5.10
CA VAL A 34 38.08 -2.81 6.49
C VAL A 34 39.39 -3.27 7.13
N SER A 35 39.44 -3.10 8.45
CA SER A 35 40.31 -3.71 9.48
C SER A 35 41.54 -2.88 9.85
N GLU A 36 41.91 -2.74 11.12
CA GLU A 36 41.41 -3.25 12.40
C GLU A 36 42.10 -2.44 13.51
N GLN A 37 41.40 -2.07 14.59
CA GLN A 37 42.09 -1.81 15.85
C GLN A 37 41.24 -2.28 17.02
N SER A 38 41.76 -3.30 17.68
CA SER A 38 41.25 -3.93 18.89
C SER A 38 41.73 -3.20 20.14
N THR A 39 40.80 -2.97 21.07
CA THR A 39 40.97 -2.76 22.53
C THR A 39 39.53 -2.67 23.04
N GLY A 40 38.99 -3.56 23.87
CA GLY A 40 39.45 -3.97 25.20
C GLY A 40 38.23 -3.79 26.11
N ALA A 41 37.90 -4.83 26.88
CA ALA A 41 36.64 -5.05 27.59
C ALA A 41 36.24 -3.96 28.61
N ASP A 42 34.93 -3.75 28.82
CA ASP A 42 34.31 -3.96 30.13
C ASP A 42 32.77 -3.96 30.08
N GLY A 43 32.17 -4.72 30.99
CA GLY A 43 30.74 -5.05 30.98
C GLY A 43 29.79 -3.97 31.51
N SER A 44 28.58 -3.93 30.97
CA SER A 44 27.36 -3.58 31.70
C SER A 44 26.12 -4.00 30.91
N ALA A 45 25.28 -4.80 31.55
CA ALA A 45 23.97 -5.17 31.05
C ALA A 45 23.08 -3.92 31.00
N ALA A 46 22.78 -3.44 29.79
CA ALA A 46 21.76 -2.45 29.52
C ALA A 46 20.70 -3.13 28.64
N GLY A 47 19.47 -3.18 29.14
CA GLY A 47 18.33 -3.77 28.42
C GLY A 47 18.19 -3.18 27.04
N ALA A 48 18.07 -4.06 26.04
CA ALA A 48 17.80 -3.67 24.66
C ALA A 48 16.48 -2.91 24.60
N SER A 49 16.56 -1.60 24.53
CA SER A 49 15.45 -0.74 24.14
C SER A 49 15.38 -0.85 22.62
N THR A 50 14.46 -1.66 22.11
CA THR A 50 14.14 -1.63 20.68
C THR A 50 13.40 -0.33 20.42
N SER A 51 14.13 0.73 20.07
CA SER A 51 13.55 1.87 19.40
C SER A 51 12.99 1.36 18.08
N ALA A 52 11.66 1.25 18.01
CA ALA A 52 10.96 0.98 16.76
C ALA A 52 11.52 1.95 15.70
N ALA A 53 12.02 1.39 14.60
CA ALA A 53 12.41 2.18 13.45
C ALA A 53 11.24 3.12 13.14
N SER A 54 11.48 4.44 13.21
CA SER A 54 10.45 5.42 12.87
C SER A 54 10.00 5.08 11.45
N GLN A 55 8.75 4.65 11.38
CA GLN A 55 8.05 4.34 10.15
C GLN A 55 8.21 5.53 9.20
N GLY A 56 8.33 5.24 7.91
CA GLY A 56 8.59 6.22 6.86
C GLY A 56 7.74 7.49 6.98
N GLY A 57 8.25 8.58 6.40
CA GLY A 57 7.75 9.95 6.56
C GLY A 57 6.23 10.05 6.71
N GLU A 58 5.81 10.83 7.70
CA GLU A 58 4.42 11.09 8.03
C GLU A 58 3.62 11.47 6.78
N TRP A 59 2.44 10.89 6.60
CA TRP A 59 1.60 11.20 5.43
C TRP A 59 1.10 12.65 5.51
N GLN A 60 1.40 13.48 4.52
CA GLN A 60 0.99 14.91 4.52
C GLN A 60 -0.42 15.17 3.93
N GLY A 61 -1.22 14.15 3.64
CA GLY A 61 -2.56 14.29 3.03
C GLY A 61 -3.71 13.94 3.97
N ASP A 62 -4.92 13.79 3.40
CA ASP A 62 -6.10 13.28 4.13
C ASP A 62 -5.77 11.88 4.69
N PRO A 63 -5.94 11.64 6.01
CA PRO A 63 -5.74 10.32 6.62
C PRO A 63 -6.53 9.19 5.96
N LEU A 64 -7.70 9.49 5.38
CA LEU A 64 -8.52 8.53 4.65
C LEU A 64 -7.87 8.06 3.34
N GLU A 65 -7.02 8.89 2.73
CA GLU A 65 -6.39 8.65 1.44
C GLU A 65 -4.99 8.05 1.56
N ASN A 66 -4.51 7.81 2.78
CA ASN A 66 -3.24 7.13 3.02
C ASN A 66 -3.38 5.62 2.75
N PRO A 67 -2.74 5.06 1.70
CA PRO A 67 -2.90 3.65 1.34
C PRO A 67 -2.29 2.69 2.36
N ASN A 68 -1.41 3.16 3.24
CA ASN A 68 -0.79 2.37 4.29
C ASN A 68 -1.57 2.44 5.62
N SER A 69 -2.66 3.19 5.68
CA SER A 69 -3.51 3.33 6.85
C SER A 69 -4.60 2.26 6.90
N LEU A 70 -5.02 1.85 8.10
CA LEU A 70 -6.21 1.01 8.28
C LEU A 70 -7.48 1.69 7.72
N LEU A 71 -7.50 3.03 7.68
CA LEU A 71 -8.59 3.82 7.10
C LEU A 71 -8.76 3.63 5.58
N ALA A 72 -7.76 3.06 4.89
CA ALA A 72 -7.89 2.70 3.48
C ALA A 72 -8.80 1.48 3.27
N THR A 73 -8.96 0.62 4.29
CA THR A 73 -9.80 -0.58 4.20
C THR A 73 -11.24 -0.24 4.52
N ARG A 74 -12.10 -0.19 3.49
CA ARG A 74 -13.50 0.23 3.61
C ARG A 74 -14.52 -0.87 3.28
N VAL A 75 -14.05 -2.08 2.99
CA VAL A 75 -14.89 -3.25 2.66
C VAL A 75 -14.60 -4.36 3.64
N ILE A 76 -15.65 -4.83 4.32
CA ILE A 76 -15.60 -5.90 5.32
C ILE A 76 -16.35 -7.11 4.75
N TYR A 77 -15.68 -8.25 4.64
CA TYR A 77 -16.27 -9.47 4.12
C TYR A 77 -16.78 -10.36 5.26
N PHE A 78 -17.86 -11.09 4.99
CA PHE A 78 -18.47 -12.03 5.90
C PHE A 78 -18.36 -13.45 5.38
N ASP A 79 -18.48 -14.42 6.29
CA ASP A 79 -18.59 -15.82 5.92
C ASP A 79 -20.01 -16.13 5.44
N PHE A 80 -20.18 -17.27 4.74
CA PHE A 80 -21.48 -17.66 4.22
C PHE A 80 -22.52 -17.77 5.35
N ASP A 81 -23.67 -17.12 5.14
CA ASP A 81 -24.82 -17.11 6.06
C ASP A 81 -24.48 -16.61 7.47
N GLN A 82 -23.52 -15.68 7.57
CA GLN A 82 -23.13 -15.06 8.84
C GLN A 82 -23.09 -13.53 8.77
N SER A 83 -23.43 -12.91 9.89
CA SER A 83 -23.29 -11.46 10.13
C SER A 83 -22.21 -11.14 11.17
N THR A 84 -21.49 -12.16 11.66
CA THR A 84 -20.40 -12.00 12.61
C THR A 84 -19.19 -11.36 11.93
N VAL A 85 -18.69 -10.27 12.48
CA VAL A 85 -17.45 -9.64 12.02
C VAL A 85 -16.25 -10.48 12.46
N ARG A 86 -15.38 -10.85 11.51
CA ARG A 86 -14.14 -11.58 11.82
C ARG A 86 -13.15 -10.71 12.59
N SER A 87 -12.36 -11.34 13.47
CA SER A 87 -11.43 -10.64 14.36
C SER A 87 -10.41 -9.76 13.64
N GLU A 88 -10.01 -10.16 12.42
CA GLU A 88 -9.08 -9.39 11.57
C GLU A 88 -9.58 -7.99 11.19
N TYR A 89 -10.89 -7.73 11.29
CA TYR A 89 -11.49 -6.44 10.94
C TYR A 89 -11.73 -5.54 12.15
N LEU A 90 -11.54 -6.04 13.38
CA LEU A 90 -11.84 -5.25 14.58
C LEU A 90 -10.97 -4.00 14.67
N ASP A 91 -9.68 -4.11 14.36
CA ASP A 91 -8.76 -2.97 14.36
C ASP A 91 -9.10 -1.95 13.27
N VAL A 92 -9.57 -2.41 12.10
CA VAL A 92 -10.03 -1.53 11.02
C VAL A 92 -11.26 -0.75 11.47
N ILE A 93 -12.24 -1.42 12.08
CA ILE A 93 -13.46 -0.79 12.59
C ILE A 93 -13.13 0.21 13.69
N GLN A 94 -12.24 -0.15 14.62
CA GLN A 94 -11.80 0.74 15.70
C GLN A 94 -11.14 2.00 15.12
N ALA A 95 -10.25 1.86 14.13
CA ALA A 95 -9.61 3.00 13.48
C ALA A 95 -10.63 3.96 12.84
N HIS A 96 -11.66 3.43 12.18
CA HIS A 96 -12.74 4.26 11.63
C HIS A 96 -13.59 4.91 12.72
N ALA A 97 -13.88 4.20 13.82
CA ALA A 97 -14.62 4.75 14.95
C ALA A 97 -13.85 5.92 15.60
N ASP A 98 -12.55 5.76 15.80
CA ASP A 98 -11.68 6.80 16.35
C ASP A 98 -11.60 8.01 15.40
N TYR A 99 -11.50 7.75 14.09
CA TYR A 99 -11.52 8.81 13.07
C TYR A 99 -12.84 9.60 13.12
N LEU A 100 -13.99 8.94 13.18
CA LEU A 100 -15.30 9.60 13.25
C LEU A 100 -15.49 10.37 14.56
N ALA A 101 -15.00 9.83 15.68
CA ALA A 101 -15.02 10.52 16.97
C ALA A 101 -14.16 11.80 16.97
N ALA A 102 -13.00 11.76 16.30
CA ALA A 102 -12.12 12.90 16.14
C ALA A 102 -12.63 13.92 15.10
N ASN A 103 -13.51 13.50 14.18
CA ASN A 103 -14.02 14.32 13.08
C ASN A 103 -15.57 14.36 13.09
N PRO A 104 -16.21 15.13 13.99
CA PRO A 104 -17.68 15.14 14.15
C PRO A 104 -18.47 15.62 12.92
N GLN A 105 -17.80 16.25 11.95
CA GLN A 105 -18.41 16.70 10.69
C GLN A 105 -18.30 15.63 9.59
N ALA A 106 -17.52 14.56 9.80
CA ALA A 106 -17.41 13.47 8.86
C ALA A 106 -18.71 12.67 8.83
N VAL A 107 -19.18 12.34 7.61
CA VAL A 107 -20.39 11.55 7.39
C VAL A 107 -20.01 10.27 6.67
N VAL A 108 -20.49 9.15 7.20
CA VAL A 108 -20.29 7.80 6.64
C VAL A 108 -21.65 7.20 6.29
N ARG A 109 -21.71 6.48 5.17
CA ARG A 109 -22.85 5.62 4.81
C ARG A 109 -22.42 4.16 4.93
N LEU A 110 -23.16 3.38 5.71
CA LEU A 110 -22.95 1.95 5.84
C LEU A 110 -23.87 1.21 4.87
N GLU A 111 -23.29 0.40 3.99
CA GLU A 111 -24.01 -0.38 2.99
C GLU A 111 -23.75 -1.87 3.21
N GLY A 112 -24.82 -2.64 3.35
CA GLY A 112 -24.77 -4.10 3.42
C GLY A 112 -24.99 -4.72 2.05
N HIS A 113 -24.16 -5.70 1.70
CA HIS A 113 -24.31 -6.49 0.49
C HIS A 113 -24.36 -7.97 0.86
N ALA A 114 -25.23 -8.72 0.20
CA ALA A 114 -25.25 -10.18 0.23
C ALA A 114 -24.83 -10.71 -1.14
N ASP A 115 -24.50 -12.00 -1.20
CA ASP A 115 -24.31 -12.68 -2.48
C ASP A 115 -25.67 -13.01 -3.15
N GLU A 116 -25.63 -13.61 -4.34
CA GLU A 116 -26.84 -13.87 -5.14
C GLU A 116 -27.68 -15.07 -4.67
N LYS A 117 -27.19 -15.85 -3.70
CA LYS A 117 -27.90 -17.04 -3.21
C LYS A 117 -29.03 -16.63 -2.25
N GLY A 118 -30.16 -17.34 -2.34
CA GLY A 118 -31.34 -17.08 -1.50
C GLY A 118 -32.37 -16.15 -2.17
N THR A 119 -33.45 -15.84 -1.46
CA THR A 119 -34.46 -14.88 -1.94
C THR A 119 -34.00 -13.45 -1.69
N ARG A 120 -34.57 -12.49 -2.44
CA ARG A 120 -34.32 -11.06 -2.21
C ARG A 120 -34.70 -10.67 -0.78
N GLU A 121 -35.84 -11.15 -0.32
CA GLU A 121 -36.38 -10.86 1.00
C GLU A 121 -35.45 -11.39 2.10
N TYR A 122 -34.89 -12.60 1.92
CA TYR A 122 -33.90 -13.17 2.85
C TYR A 122 -32.64 -12.29 2.96
N ASN A 123 -32.13 -11.82 1.82
CA ASN A 123 -30.91 -11.03 1.76
C ASN A 123 -31.08 -9.57 2.22
N LEU A 124 -32.30 -9.03 2.25
CA LEU A 124 -32.59 -7.66 2.67
C LEU A 124 -33.06 -7.55 4.14
N GLY A 125 -33.58 -8.63 4.71
CA GLY A 125 -34.13 -8.65 6.07
C GLY A 125 -35.60 -8.26 6.12
#